data_AF-A0A4P6YTP5-F1
#
_entry.id   AF-A0A4P6YTP5-F1
#
_cell.length_a   1.000
_cell.length_b   1.000
_cell.length_c   1.000
_cell.angle_alpha   90.00
_cell.angle_beta   90.00
_cell.angle_gamma   90.00
#
_symmetry.space_group_name_H-M   'P 1'
#
loop_
_entity.id
_entity.type
_entity.pdbx_description
1 polymer ?
#
loop_
_entity_poly.entity_id
_entity_poly.type
_entity_poly.pdbx_seq_one_letter_code
_entity_poly.pdbx_strand_id
1 'polypeptide(L)'
;MVITHSSGCYVSDRRSRQPVSIERWLISMHNEKRIALGKNSEELVDVLYNSIDMTNNTKLTELKAVLLKVFKHLQAGEAPEGLLNKLVNYINFNAYTEGYYFTDEQQQIIRELTDIGNRAGVNSRYRSNYGDVSQF
;
A
#
# COMPACT_ATOMS: atom_id res chain seq x y z
N MET A 1 0.89 -24.50 -16.82
CA MET A 1 0.54 -24.98 -18.17
C MET A 1 -0.83 -24.42 -18.47
N VAL A 2 -0.92 -23.39 -19.31
CA VAL A 2 -2.20 -22.75 -19.67
C VAL A 2 -2.78 -23.59 -20.81
N ILE A 3 -3.99 -24.12 -20.61
CA ILE A 3 -4.70 -24.87 -21.65
C ILE A 3 -5.78 -23.95 -22.18
N THR A 4 -5.62 -23.47 -23.42
CA THR A 4 -6.60 -22.59 -24.07
C THR A 4 -7.62 -23.43 -24.82
N HIS A 5 -8.89 -23.40 -24.39
CA HIS A 5 -10.06 -23.64 -25.23
C HIS A 5 -11.10 -22.54 -24.95
N SER A 6 -11.79 -22.11 -26.00
CA SER A 6 -12.67 -20.93 -26.03
C SER A 6 -13.90 -21.08 -25.12
N SER A 7 -14.27 -19.97 -24.48
CA SER A 7 -15.42 -19.73 -23.58
C SER A 7 -15.26 -20.22 -22.13
N GLY A 8 -14.64 -19.37 -21.30
CA GLY A 8 -14.52 -19.53 -19.85
C GLY A 8 -13.13 -20.01 -19.44
N CYS A 9 -12.27 -19.09 -19.02
CA CYS A 9 -10.92 -19.43 -18.56
C CYS A 9 -11.00 -19.97 -17.11
N TYR A 10 -10.40 -21.14 -16.84
CA TYR A 10 -10.31 -21.79 -15.52
C TYR A 10 -8.85 -22.11 -15.19
N VAL A 11 -8.47 -21.99 -13.91
CA VAL A 11 -7.10 -22.27 -13.42
C VAL A 11 -7.15 -23.47 -12.48
N SER A 12 -6.12 -24.31 -12.54
CA SER A 12 -5.98 -25.51 -11.71
C SER A 12 -4.90 -25.29 -10.66
N ASP A 13 -5.27 -25.39 -9.38
CA ASP A 13 -4.37 -25.23 -8.25
C ASP A 13 -3.41 -26.44 -8.08
N ARG A 14 -2.14 -26.21 -7.71
CA ARG A 14 -1.14 -27.30 -7.62
C ARG A 14 -1.33 -28.21 -6.40
N ARG A 15 -2.18 -27.85 -5.44
CA ARG A 15 -2.46 -28.64 -4.23
C ARG A 15 -3.82 -29.34 -4.30
N SER A 16 -4.79 -28.83 -5.07
CA SER A 16 -6.07 -29.48 -5.29
C SER A 16 -6.33 -29.77 -6.77
N ARG A 17 -6.42 -31.06 -7.12
CA ARG A 17 -6.74 -31.56 -8.48
C ARG A 17 -8.22 -31.35 -8.86
N GLN A 18 -8.78 -30.15 -8.71
CA GLN A 18 -10.11 -29.80 -9.23
C GLN A 18 -10.10 -28.38 -9.83
N PRO A 19 -10.71 -28.17 -11.01
CA PRO A 19 -10.67 -26.87 -11.68
C PRO A 19 -11.58 -25.85 -10.98
N VAL A 20 -11.06 -24.65 -10.72
CA VAL A 20 -11.79 -23.53 -10.10
C VAL A 20 -11.90 -22.34 -11.06
N SER A 21 -13.00 -21.59 -10.95
CA SER A 21 -13.25 -20.40 -11.76
C SER A 21 -12.25 -19.29 -11.45
N ILE A 22 -11.79 -18.54 -12.46
CA ILE A 22 -10.71 -17.55 -12.33
C ILE A 22 -11.05 -16.41 -11.38
N GLU A 23 -12.27 -15.87 -11.43
CA GLU A 23 -12.72 -14.82 -10.50
C GLU A 23 -12.66 -15.30 -9.03
N ARG A 24 -13.10 -16.54 -8.80
CA ARG A 24 -13.10 -17.18 -7.47
C ARG A 24 -11.68 -17.54 -6.99
N TRP A 25 -10.74 -17.78 -7.92
CA TRP A 25 -9.31 -17.99 -7.65
C TRP A 25 -8.57 -16.66 -7.36
N LEU A 26 -8.85 -15.59 -8.10
CA LEU A 26 -8.24 -14.27 -7.89
C LEU A 26 -8.65 -13.65 -6.55
N ILE A 27 -9.93 -13.79 -6.15
CA ILE A 27 -10.42 -13.33 -4.84
C ILE A 27 -9.88 -14.20 -3.69
N SER A 28 -9.74 -15.52 -3.90
CA SER A 28 -9.12 -16.41 -2.89
C SER A 28 -7.62 -16.17 -2.72
N MET A 29 -6.90 -15.75 -3.79
CA MET A 29 -5.49 -15.30 -3.75
C MET A 29 -5.31 -13.91 -3.11
N HIS A 30 -6.29 -13.01 -3.24
CA HIS A 30 -6.29 -11.69 -2.58
C HIS A 30 -6.62 -11.78 -1.06
N ASN A 31 -7.29 -12.87 -0.63
CA ASN A 31 -7.69 -13.15 0.75
C ASN A 31 -6.70 -14.09 1.49
N GLU A 32 -5.91 -14.88 0.75
CA GLU A 32 -4.71 -15.53 1.27
C GLU A 32 -3.61 -14.49 1.50
N LYS A 33 -3.45 -14.10 2.77
CA LYS A 33 -2.20 -13.56 3.34
C LYS A 33 -1.91 -12.05 3.25
N ARG A 34 -2.99 -11.27 3.23
CA ARG A 34 -3.23 -10.22 4.26
C ARG A 34 -3.03 -10.73 5.72
N ILE A 35 -3.02 -12.05 5.90
CA ILE A 35 -2.61 -12.90 7.04
C ILE A 35 -1.04 -12.96 7.24
N ALA A 36 -0.23 -12.26 6.43
CA ALA A 36 1.21 -12.05 6.62
C ALA A 36 1.57 -10.56 6.50
N LEU A 37 1.12 -9.73 7.45
CA LEU A 37 1.39 -8.29 7.56
C LEU A 37 2.86 -7.95 7.23
N GLY A 38 3.08 -6.94 6.40
CA GLY A 38 4.36 -6.65 5.75
C GLY A 38 5.54 -6.62 6.71
N LYS A 39 6.52 -7.52 6.51
CA LYS A 39 7.87 -7.26 7.03
C LYS A 39 8.61 -6.22 6.18
N ASN A 40 8.13 -5.93 4.97
CA ASN A 40 8.76 -5.01 4.03
C ASN A 40 7.91 -3.75 3.82
N SER A 41 8.54 -2.59 3.95
CA SER A 41 7.97 -1.25 3.76
C SER A 41 7.41 -1.01 2.35
N GLU A 42 8.01 -1.61 1.32
CA GLU A 42 7.59 -1.42 -0.08
C GLU A 42 6.18 -1.94 -0.34
N GLU A 43 5.89 -3.15 0.15
CA GLU A 43 4.62 -3.84 -0.06
C GLU A 43 3.47 -3.09 0.62
N LEU A 44 3.70 -2.55 1.82
CA LEU A 44 2.70 -1.75 2.52
C LEU A 44 2.34 -0.47 1.77
N VAL A 45 3.32 0.20 1.17
CA VAL A 45 3.10 1.40 0.37
C VAL A 45 2.34 1.08 -0.92
N ASP A 46 2.67 -0.02 -1.60
CA ASP A 46 1.98 -0.46 -2.82
C ASP A 46 0.53 -0.87 -2.55
N VAL A 47 0.27 -1.63 -1.48
CA VAL A 47 -1.09 -2.03 -1.08
C VAL A 47 -1.94 -0.80 -0.74
N LEU A 48 -1.38 0.18 -0.01
CA LEU A 48 -2.08 1.42 0.30
C LEU A 48 -2.40 2.22 -0.98
N TYR A 49 -1.44 2.33 -1.90
CA TYR A 49 -1.65 2.98 -3.19
C TYR A 49 -2.80 2.35 -3.98
N ASN A 50 -2.75 1.03 -4.17
CA ASN A 50 -3.77 0.30 -4.93
C ASN A 50 -5.15 0.42 -4.28
N SER A 51 -5.23 0.32 -2.95
CA SER A 51 -6.49 0.51 -2.21
C SER A 51 -7.08 1.91 -2.41
N ILE A 52 -6.24 2.94 -2.41
CA ILE A 52 -6.66 4.33 -2.66
C ILE A 52 -7.07 4.52 -4.12
N ASP A 53 -6.34 3.96 -5.07
CA ASP A 53 -6.62 4.12 -6.50
C ASP A 53 -8.00 3.56 -6.89
N MET A 54 -8.38 2.41 -6.31
CA MET A 54 -9.69 1.80 -6.50
C MET A 54 -10.87 2.71 -6.10
N THR A 55 -10.66 3.67 -5.19
CA THR A 55 -11.73 4.59 -4.76
C THR A 55 -12.04 5.69 -5.78
N ASN A 56 -11.18 5.90 -6.79
CA ASN A 56 -11.31 6.96 -7.80
C ASN A 56 -11.55 8.37 -7.23
N ASN A 57 -11.07 8.64 -6.01
CA ASN A 57 -11.24 9.93 -5.35
C ASN A 57 -10.19 10.94 -5.83
N THR A 58 -10.63 12.00 -6.52
CA THR A 58 -9.75 13.04 -7.08
C THR A 58 -8.97 13.82 -6.02
N LYS A 59 -9.49 13.91 -4.78
CA LYS A 59 -8.78 14.54 -3.65
C LYS A 59 -7.52 13.78 -3.23
N LEU A 60 -7.41 12.51 -3.60
CA LEU A 60 -6.28 11.65 -3.23
C LEU A 60 -5.20 11.61 -4.32
N THR A 61 -5.32 12.41 -5.38
CA THR A 61 -4.38 12.40 -6.51
C THR A 61 -2.95 12.74 -6.09
N GLU A 62 -2.77 13.76 -5.26
CA GLU A 62 -1.44 14.13 -4.75
C GLU A 62 -0.89 13.05 -3.80
N LEU A 63 -1.72 12.50 -2.93
CA LEU A 63 -1.33 11.40 -2.05
C LEU A 63 -0.88 10.16 -2.85
N LYS A 64 -1.58 9.82 -3.94
CA LYS A 64 -1.17 8.74 -4.85
C LYS A 64 0.21 9.01 -5.47
N ALA A 65 0.48 10.25 -5.88
CA ALA A 65 1.78 10.63 -6.43
C ALA A 65 2.90 10.50 -5.37
N VAL A 66 2.64 10.92 -4.13
CA VAL A 66 3.58 10.78 -3.00
C VAL A 66 3.85 9.31 -2.68
N LEU A 67 2.81 8.47 -2.60
CA LEU A 67 2.96 7.03 -2.36
C LEU A 67 3.83 6.37 -3.44
N LEU A 68 3.61 6.70 -4.71
CA LEU A 68 4.43 6.19 -5.81
C LEU A 68 5.89 6.68 -5.72
N LYS A 69 6.11 7.92 -5.26
CA LYS A 69 7.46 8.45 -5.06
C LYS A 69 8.18 7.70 -3.94
N VAL A 70 7.54 7.57 -2.77
CA VAL A 70 8.07 6.81 -1.62
C VAL A 70 8.40 5.37 -2.01
N PHE A 71 7.52 4.71 -2.76
CA PHE A 71 7.77 3.36 -3.26
C PHE A 71 9.08 3.26 -4.07
N LYS A 72 9.34 4.23 -4.96
CA LYS A 72 10.59 4.27 -5.75
C LYS A 72 11.83 4.48 -4.89
N HIS A 73 11.76 5.32 -3.85
CA HIS A 73 12.87 5.53 -2.91
C HIS A 73 13.17 4.26 -2.11
N LEU A 74 12.12 3.54 -1.68
CA LEU A 74 12.29 2.25 -1.02
C LEU A 74 12.94 1.22 -1.94
N GLN A 75 12.48 1.11 -3.20
CA GLN A 75 13.12 0.23 -4.20
C GLN A 75 14.57 0.60 -4.50
N ALA A 76 14.95 1.87 -4.33
CA ALA A 76 16.33 2.33 -4.47
C ALA A 76 17.22 1.97 -3.25
N GLY A 77 16.66 1.34 -2.21
CA GLY A 77 17.37 0.91 -1.01
C GLY A 77 17.53 1.98 0.05
N GLU A 78 16.73 3.06 0.01
CA GLU A 78 16.74 4.07 1.06
C GLU A 78 16.21 3.52 2.39
N ALA A 79 16.73 4.06 3.50
CA ALA A 79 16.32 3.65 4.84
C ALA A 79 14.82 3.93 5.06
N PRO A 80 13.99 2.90 5.31
CA PRO A 80 12.55 3.05 5.31
C PRO A 80 12.04 3.89 6.49
N GLU A 81 12.71 3.90 7.63
CA GLU A 81 12.18 4.48 8.85
C GLU A 81 11.97 6.00 8.72
N GLY A 82 12.98 6.72 8.24
CA GLY A 82 12.88 8.18 8.06
C GLY A 82 11.87 8.58 6.97
N LEU A 83 11.84 7.81 5.88
CA LEU A 83 10.95 8.07 4.74
C LEU A 83 9.48 7.79 5.10
N LEU A 84 9.21 6.67 5.77
CA LEU A 84 7.85 6.31 6.19
C LEU A 84 7.31 7.21 7.30
N ASN A 85 8.16 7.70 8.20
CA ASN A 85 7.74 8.69 9.19
C ASN A 85 7.22 9.98 8.51
N LYS A 86 7.95 10.49 7.52
CA LYS A 86 7.48 11.63 6.72
C LYS A 86 6.16 11.31 6.02
N LEU A 87 6.06 10.14 5.39
CA LEU A 87 4.87 9.72 4.65
C LEU A 87 3.63 9.72 5.55
N VAL A 88 3.72 9.10 6.72
CA VAL A 88 2.61 9.03 7.68
C VAL A 88 2.21 10.42 8.18
N ASN A 89 3.17 11.29 8.46
CA ASN A 89 2.87 12.67 8.85
C ASN A 89 2.16 13.45 7.73
N TYR A 90 2.61 13.30 6.48
CA TYR A 90 1.95 13.89 5.32
C TYR A 90 0.52 13.36 5.14
N ILE A 91 0.31 12.05 5.28
CA ILE A 91 -1.01 11.40 5.22
C ILE A 91 -1.95 12.00 6.27
N ASN A 92 -1.53 12.04 7.54
CA ASN A 92 -2.35 12.53 8.64
C ASN A 92 -2.69 14.03 8.49
N PHE A 93 -1.70 14.84 8.07
CA PHE A 93 -1.89 16.27 7.84
C PHE A 93 -2.89 16.54 6.70
N ASN A 94 -2.76 15.85 5.57
CA ASN A 94 -3.64 16.05 4.44
C ASN A 94 -5.05 15.48 4.69
N ALA A 95 -5.18 14.34 5.38
CA ALA A 95 -6.49 13.81 5.74
C ALA A 95 -7.28 14.81 6.61
N TYR A 96 -6.60 15.44 7.58
CA TYR A 96 -7.19 16.48 8.41
C TYR A 96 -7.53 17.74 7.60
N THR A 97 -6.62 18.22 6.75
CA THR A 97 -6.76 19.48 6.00
C THR A 97 -7.81 19.39 4.89
N GLU A 98 -7.83 18.29 4.14
CA GLU A 98 -8.70 18.07 2.98
C GLU A 98 -10.04 17.38 3.33
N GLY A 99 -10.16 16.89 4.57
CA GLY A 99 -11.38 16.32 5.14
C GLY A 99 -11.82 15.00 4.52
N TYR A 100 -10.87 14.15 4.09
CA TYR A 100 -11.16 12.80 3.61
C TYR A 100 -10.87 11.75 4.69
N TYR A 101 -11.55 10.61 4.58
CA TYR A 101 -11.44 9.50 5.54
C TYR A 101 -10.93 8.25 4.85
N PHE A 102 -10.13 7.49 5.58
CA PHE A 102 -9.64 6.18 5.16
C PHE A 102 -10.55 5.07 5.66
N THR A 103 -10.70 4.01 4.87
CA THR A 103 -11.38 2.77 5.30
C THR A 103 -10.61 2.11 6.44
N ASP A 104 -11.27 1.23 7.19
CA ASP A 104 -10.62 0.48 8.29
C ASP A 104 -9.39 -0.31 7.81
N GLU A 105 -9.44 -0.83 6.58
CA GLU A 105 -8.32 -1.55 5.94
C GLU A 105 -7.13 -0.61 5.66
N GLN A 106 -7.40 0.58 5.12
CA GLN A 106 -6.37 1.60 4.85
C GLN A 106 -5.75 2.11 6.16
N GLN A 107 -6.57 2.32 7.19
CA GLN A 107 -6.08 2.74 8.51
C GLN A 107 -5.16 1.69 9.14
N GLN A 108 -5.47 0.40 8.96
CA GLN A 108 -4.61 -0.67 9.44
C GLN A 108 -3.22 -0.62 8.77
N ILE A 109 -3.16 -0.42 7.46
CA ILE A 109 -1.91 -0.27 6.72
C ILE A 109 -1.13 0.96 7.19
N ILE A 110 -1.82 2.10 7.38
CA ILE A 110 -1.20 3.34 7.89
C ILE A 110 -0.59 3.13 9.28
N ARG A 111 -1.23 2.33 10.16
CA ARG A 111 -0.67 1.98 11.47
C ARG A 111 0.62 1.16 11.34
N GLU A 112 0.66 0.19 10.44
CA GLU A 112 1.88 -0.61 10.20
C GLU A 112 3.02 0.25 9.65
N LEU A 113 2.73 1.18 8.74
CA LEU A 113 3.71 2.17 8.26
C LEU A 113 4.21 3.08 9.39
N THR A 114 3.31 3.44 10.32
CA THR A 114 3.64 4.25 11.50
C THR A 114 4.62 3.51 12.41
N ASP A 115 4.37 2.22 12.66
CA ASP A 115 5.24 1.40 13.51
C ASP A 115 6.65 1.24 12.93
N ILE A 116 6.78 1.17 11.60
CA ILE A 116 8.10 1.16 10.92
C ILE A 116 8.74 2.54 11.01
N GLY A 117 8.00 3.61 10.70
CA GLY A 117 8.50 4.98 10.72
C GLY A 117 9.01 5.41 12.10
N ASN A 118 8.37 4.95 13.17
CA ASN A 118 8.77 5.26 14.55
C ASN A 118 10.10 4.61 14.97
N ARG A 119 10.60 3.61 14.23
CA ARG A 119 11.90 2.97 14.51
C ARG A 119 13.09 3.90 14.21
N ALA A 120 12.90 4.97 13.45
CA ALA A 120 13.92 6.01 13.25
C ALA A 120 14.31 6.72 14.56
N GLY A 121 13.51 6.56 15.61
CA GLY A 121 13.63 7.28 16.87
C GLY A 121 13.20 8.74 16.76
N VAL A 122 12.96 9.37 17.91
CA VAL A 122 12.53 10.78 18.04
C VAL A 122 13.58 11.79 17.50
N ASN A 123 14.76 11.31 17.07
CA ASN A 123 15.89 12.12 16.61
C ASN A 123 15.82 12.58 15.15
N SER A 124 14.75 12.28 14.43
CA SER A 124 14.54 12.78 13.08
C SER A 124 14.26 14.29 13.14
N ARG A 125 15.32 15.11 12.96
CA ARG A 125 15.31 16.59 12.90
C ARG A 125 14.56 17.14 11.66
N TYR A 126 13.51 16.48 11.20
CA TYR A 126 12.78 16.85 9.99
C TYR A 126 11.69 17.86 10.32
N ARG A 127 12.12 19.13 10.41
CA ARG A 127 11.26 20.31 10.52
C ARG A 127 10.78 20.78 9.14
N SER A 128 10.38 19.87 8.26
CA SER A 128 9.75 20.27 6.98
C SER A 128 8.28 20.59 7.22
N ASN A 129 7.70 21.41 6.36
CA ASN A 129 6.25 21.61 6.35
C ASN A 129 5.58 20.26 6.01
N TYR A 130 4.77 19.71 6.92
CA TYR A 130 4.23 18.35 6.80
C TYR A 130 3.39 18.14 5.53
N GLY A 131 2.80 19.20 4.97
CA GLY A 131 2.05 19.14 3.72
C GLY A 131 2.88 19.30 2.43
N ASP A 132 4.19 19.52 2.51
CA ASP A 132 5.01 19.82 1.33
C ASP A 132 5.48 18.55 0.62
N VAL A 133 5.09 18.35 -0.65
CA VAL A 133 5.47 17.19 -1.46
C VAL A 133 6.98 17.16 -1.77
N SER A 134 7.67 18.30 -1.73
CA SER A 134 9.12 18.41 -2.01
C SER A 134 10.02 17.73 -0.98
N GLN A 135 9.47 17.35 0.18
CA GLN A 135 10.19 16.64 1.25
C GLN A 135 10.45 15.15 0.96
N PHE A 136 9.75 14.62 -0.04
CA PHE A 136 9.86 13.28 -0.59
C PHE A 136 10.64 13.32 -1.90
#